data_AF-A0AAI9ZUB9-F1
#
_entry.id   AF-A0AAI9ZUB9-F1
#
_cell.length_a   1.000
_cell.length_b   1.000
_cell.length_c   1.000
_cell.angle_alpha   90.00
_cell.angle_beta   90.00
_cell.angle_gamma   90.00
#
_symmetry.space_group_name_H-M   'P 1'
#
loop_
_entity.id
_entity.type
_entity.pdbx_description
1 polymer ?
#
loop_
_entity_poly.entity_id
_entity_poly.type
_entity_poly.pdbx_seq_one_letter_code
_entity_poly.pdbx_strand_id
1 'polypeptide(L)'
;MYYGVVDTADPGKAGAYAFVSYHFTAPSVNLDHCDHVAVVTYDSLDLTISFGSYDGYQNAVDTWNTDDGLILVVFVKGCGDYEKGDRCFFRVSSITFHGGDSVVTASGTPSHPDDLITSGETE
;
A
#
# COMPACT_ATOMS: atom_id res chain seq x y z
N MET A 1 -1.53 6.42 -10.15
CA MET A 1 -0.23 6.94 -10.65
C MET A 1 -0.29 7.00 -12.16
N TYR A 2 0.15 8.11 -12.75
CA TYR A 2 0.06 8.41 -14.18
C TYR A 2 1.47 8.27 -14.78
N TYR A 3 1.74 7.19 -15.51
CA TYR A 3 3.01 7.08 -16.24
C TYR A 3 2.82 7.67 -17.64
N GLY A 4 2.95 9.00 -17.73
CA GLY A 4 3.20 9.64 -19.01
C GLY A 4 4.63 9.33 -19.42
N VAL A 5 4.80 8.54 -20.47
CA VAL A 5 6.11 8.35 -21.12
C VAL A 5 6.51 9.71 -21.67
N VAL A 6 7.34 10.44 -20.92
CA VAL A 6 7.94 11.71 -21.33
C VAL A 6 9.07 11.41 -22.30
N ASP A 7 8.71 11.01 -23.51
CA ASP A 7 9.53 11.34 -24.67
C ASP A 7 8.63 11.56 -25.88
N THR A 8 8.65 12.79 -26.38
CA THR A 8 7.78 13.35 -27.44
C THR A 8 6.36 13.74 -27.01
N ALA A 9 6.23 14.96 -26.49
CA ALA A 9 4.96 15.70 -26.37
C ALA A 9 4.42 16.04 -27.77
N ASP A 10 3.82 15.05 -28.43
CA ASP A 10 3.07 15.21 -29.66
C ASP A 10 1.57 15.11 -29.31
N PRO A 11 0.84 16.24 -29.20
CA PRO A 11 -0.56 16.25 -28.78
C PRO A 11 -1.51 15.56 -29.79
N GLY A 12 -0.98 15.06 -30.92
CA GLY A 12 -1.72 14.28 -31.91
C GLY A 12 -1.61 12.75 -31.76
N LYS A 13 -0.80 12.22 -30.84
CA LYS A 13 -0.69 10.77 -30.61
C LYS A 13 -1.64 10.33 -29.51
N ALA A 14 -2.48 9.33 -29.79
CA ALA A 14 -3.36 8.72 -28.80
C ALA A 14 -2.51 8.18 -27.63
N GLY A 15 -2.73 8.73 -26.43
CA GLY A 15 -2.14 8.19 -25.21
C GLY A 15 -2.67 6.78 -24.97
N ALA A 16 -1.76 5.80 -24.89
CA ALA A 16 -2.13 4.46 -24.48
C ALA A 16 -2.49 4.51 -22.99
N TYR A 17 -3.75 4.24 -22.67
CA TYR A 17 -4.16 3.95 -21.30
C TYR A 17 -4.12 2.43 -21.14
N ALA A 18 -3.48 1.98 -20.07
CA ALA A 18 -3.50 0.58 -19.67
C ALA A 18 -4.12 0.51 -18.27
N PHE A 19 -5.12 -0.34 -18.11
CA PHE A 19 -5.64 -0.69 -16.79
C PHE A 19 -4.76 -1.79 -16.23
N VAL A 20 -3.96 -1.47 -15.22
CA VAL A 20 -3.24 -2.51 -14.47
C VAL A 20 -4.13 -2.97 -13.33
N SER A 21 -4.68 -4.17 -13.48
CA SER A 21 -5.39 -4.88 -12.42
C SER A 21 -4.41 -5.77 -11.66
N TYR A 22 -4.15 -5.43 -10.39
CA TYR A 22 -3.31 -6.26 -9.52
C TYR A 22 -4.18 -7.33 -8.85
N HIS A 23 -3.99 -8.60 -9.22
CA HIS A 23 -4.59 -9.75 -8.54
C HIS A 23 -3.67 -10.24 -7.41
N PHE A 24 -3.77 -9.58 -6.25
CA PHE A 24 -2.99 -9.98 -5.08
C PHE A 24 -3.37 -11.38 -4.60
N THR A 25 -2.36 -12.16 -4.19
CA THR A 25 -2.53 -13.49 -3.58
C THR A 25 -3.19 -13.44 -2.19
N ALA A 26 -3.25 -12.25 -1.58
CA ALA A 26 -3.74 -12.01 -0.23
C ALA A 26 -4.56 -10.70 -0.20
N PRO A 27 -5.45 -10.50 0.78
CA PRO A 27 -6.17 -9.23 0.96
C PRO A 27 -5.18 -8.06 1.03
N SER A 28 -5.44 -7.03 0.21
CA SER A 28 -4.61 -5.84 0.12
C SER A 28 -5.35 -4.61 0.63
N VAL A 29 -4.71 -3.82 1.48
CA VAL A 29 -5.27 -2.55 1.98
C VAL A 29 -4.42 -1.40 1.47
N ASN A 30 -5.04 -0.50 0.72
CA ASN A 30 -4.37 0.73 0.27
C ASN A 30 -4.54 1.81 1.33
N LEU A 31 -3.43 2.21 1.94
CA LEU A 31 -3.36 3.28 2.95
C LEU A 31 -2.95 4.61 2.33
N ASP A 32 -2.55 4.61 1.06
CA ASP A 32 -2.26 5.81 0.28
C ASP A 32 -3.54 6.62 0.03
N HIS A 33 -3.52 7.91 0.37
CA HIS A 33 -4.66 8.84 0.22
C HIS A 33 -5.95 8.44 0.96
N CYS A 34 -5.85 7.79 2.12
CA CYS A 34 -7.02 7.56 2.97
C CYS A 34 -7.19 8.71 3.97
N ASP A 35 -8.29 9.47 3.91
CA ASP A 35 -8.58 10.57 4.84
C ASP A 35 -8.64 10.12 6.32
N HIS A 36 -8.81 8.82 6.56
CA HIS A 36 -8.86 8.23 7.90
C HIS A 36 -7.47 7.90 8.48
N VAL A 37 -6.41 7.92 7.67
CA VAL A 37 -5.04 7.63 8.10
C VAL A 37 -4.30 8.96 8.25
N ALA A 38 -3.91 9.30 9.47
CA ALA A 38 -3.27 10.57 9.77
C ALA A 38 -1.77 10.55 9.50
N VAL A 39 -1.09 9.46 9.88
CA VAL A 39 0.36 9.32 9.74
C VAL A 39 0.70 7.86 9.50
N VAL A 40 1.56 7.60 8.53
CA VAL A 40 2.23 6.31 8.36
C VAL A 40 3.73 6.53 8.50
N THR A 41 4.36 5.80 9.40
CA THR A 41 5.83 5.78 9.55
C THR A 41 6.35 4.36 9.36
N TYR A 42 7.58 4.27 8.85
CA TYR A 42 8.28 3.01 8.68
C TYR A 42 9.64 3.10 9.39
N ASP A 43 9.85 2.23 10.37
CA ASP A 43 11.10 2.15 11.14
C ASP A 43 11.48 0.67 11.32
N SER A 44 12.74 0.33 11.01
CA SER A 44 13.33 -0.97 11.37
C SER A 44 12.50 -2.24 11.07
N LEU A 45 11.75 -2.26 9.95
CA LEU A 45 10.83 -3.33 9.50
C LEU A 45 9.41 -3.30 10.11
N ASP A 46 9.10 -2.27 10.89
CA ASP A 46 7.78 -2.03 11.45
C ASP A 46 7.14 -0.82 10.79
N LEU A 47 5.87 -0.99 10.44
CA LEU A 47 5.03 0.00 9.81
C LEU A 47 3.98 0.45 10.82
N THR A 48 4.13 1.68 11.31
CA THR A 48 3.22 2.27 12.31
C THR A 48 2.21 3.15 11.60
N ILE A 49 0.92 2.88 11.85
CA ILE A 49 -0.21 3.48 11.16
C ILE A 49 -1.07 4.14 12.23
N SER A 50 -1.07 5.48 12.24
CA SER A 50 -1.90 6.27 13.13
C SER A 50 -3.15 6.71 12.40
N PHE A 51 -4.32 6.37 12.94
CA PHE A 51 -5.60 6.77 12.36
C PHE A 51 -6.02 8.14 12.91
N GLY A 52 -6.55 9.00 12.03
CA GLY A 52 -7.11 10.30 12.41
C GLY A 52 -8.53 10.19 12.97
N SER A 53 -9.16 9.01 12.85
CA SER A 53 -10.51 8.74 13.31
C SER A 53 -10.60 7.35 13.95
N TYR A 54 -11.33 7.25 15.06
CA TYR A 54 -11.56 5.99 15.75
C TYR A 54 -12.31 4.98 14.86
N ASP A 55 -13.25 5.43 14.02
CA ASP A 55 -13.95 4.57 13.06
C ASP A 55 -12.98 3.91 12.06
N GLY A 56 -11.98 4.64 11.57
CA GLY A 56 -10.94 4.09 10.69
C GLY A 56 -10.10 3.01 11.38
N TYR A 57 -9.74 3.26 12.64
CA TYR A 57 -9.03 2.28 13.46
C TYR A 57 -9.90 1.03 13.72
N GLN A 58 -11.16 1.22 14.11
CA GLN A 58 -12.07 0.11 14.40
C GLN A 58 -12.32 -0.74 13.16
N ASN A 59 -12.48 -0.12 11.99
CA ASN A 59 -12.58 -0.85 10.73
C ASN A 59 -11.30 -1.67 10.45
N ALA A 60 -10.12 -1.14 10.74
CA ALA A 60 -8.88 -1.92 10.63
C ALA A 60 -8.84 -3.11 11.60
N VAL A 61 -9.28 -2.93 12.85
CA VAL A 61 -9.38 -4.02 13.84
C VAL A 61 -10.34 -5.12 13.36
N ASP A 62 -11.48 -4.73 12.80
CA ASP A 62 -12.54 -5.68 12.42
C ASP A 62 -12.23 -6.40 11.10
N THR A 63 -11.42 -5.80 10.21
CA THR A 63 -11.22 -6.32 8.85
C THR A 63 -9.81 -6.82 8.56
N TRP A 64 -8.78 -6.33 9.27
CA TRP A 64 -7.41 -6.72 8.98
C TRP A 64 -7.05 -7.99 9.73
N ASN A 65 -6.78 -9.05 8.97
CA ASN A 65 -6.31 -10.31 9.49
C ASN A 65 -5.10 -10.78 8.67
N THR A 66 -4.14 -11.42 9.34
CA THR A 66 -2.95 -12.00 8.73
C THR A 66 -3.07 -13.49 8.40
N ASP A 67 -4.17 -14.16 8.80
CA ASP A 67 -4.36 -15.62 8.58
C ASP A 67 -4.28 -16.02 7.10
N ASP A 68 -4.86 -15.23 6.19
CA ASP A 68 -4.79 -15.44 4.73
C ASP A 68 -3.67 -14.61 4.06
N GLY A 69 -2.75 -14.07 4.87
CA GLY A 69 -1.80 -13.04 4.48
C GLY A 69 -2.46 -11.65 4.41
N LEU A 70 -1.66 -10.59 4.54
CA LEU A 70 -2.13 -9.21 4.42
C LEU A 70 -1.05 -8.38 3.73
N ILE A 71 -1.45 -7.60 2.72
CA ILE A 71 -0.56 -6.69 2.01
C ILE A 71 -1.01 -5.27 2.28
N LEU A 72 -0.13 -4.45 2.85
CA LEU A 72 -0.36 -3.03 3.03
C LEU A 72 0.35 -2.26 1.93
N VAL A 73 -0.41 -1.49 1.16
CA VAL A 73 0.14 -0.61 0.13
C VAL A 73 0.24 0.80 0.71
N VAL A 74 1.47 1.27 0.88
CA VAL A 74 1.76 2.56 1.51
C VAL A 74 2.70 3.40 0.65
N PHE A 75 2.58 4.71 0.76
CA PHE A 75 3.57 5.65 0.23
C PHE A 75 4.28 6.33 1.40
N VAL A 76 5.35 5.70 1.90
CA VAL A 76 6.10 6.20 3.07
C VAL A 76 7.60 6.17 2.79
N LYS A 77 8.30 7.22 3.25
CA LYS A 77 9.74 7.33 3.08
C LYS A 77 10.46 6.19 3.80
N GLY A 78 11.41 5.56 3.12
CA GLY A 78 12.22 4.46 3.67
C GLY A 78 11.62 3.06 3.42
N CYS A 79 10.40 2.97 2.87
CA CYS A 79 9.80 1.72 2.43
C CYS A 79 9.79 1.68 0.89
N GLY A 80 10.43 0.67 0.30
CA GLY A 80 10.50 0.49 -1.15
C GLY A 80 11.24 1.62 -1.87
N ASP A 81 10.88 1.85 -3.14
CA ASP A 81 11.47 2.87 -4.02
C ASP A 81 10.74 4.24 -3.92
N TYR A 82 10.52 4.72 -2.69
CA TYR A 82 9.86 6.02 -2.44
C TYR A 82 10.48 7.17 -3.25
N GLU A 83 11.81 7.18 -3.40
CA GLU A 83 12.54 8.24 -4.14
C GLU A 83 12.24 8.24 -5.65
N LYS A 84 11.76 7.13 -6.21
CA LYS A 84 11.31 7.04 -7.61
C LYS A 84 9.81 7.33 -7.77
N GLY A 85 9.11 7.59 -6.68
CA GLY A 85 7.67 7.81 -6.67
C GLY A 85 6.84 6.52 -6.67
N ASP A 86 7.45 5.37 -6.37
CA ASP A 86 6.76 4.09 -6.33
C ASP A 86 6.15 3.81 -4.95
N ARG A 87 5.05 3.06 -4.94
CA ARG A 87 4.38 2.62 -3.70
C ARG A 87 5.12 1.43 -3.10
N CYS A 88 5.21 1.39 -1.78
CA CYS A 88 5.73 0.24 -1.06
C CYS A 88 4.61 -0.79 -0.87
N PHE A 89 4.84 -2.02 -1.30
CA PHE A 89 3.99 -3.16 -0.99
C PHE A 89 4.58 -3.89 0.20
N PHE A 90 3.94 -3.75 1.35
CA PHE A 90 4.43 -4.28 2.60
C PHE A 90 3.67 -5.56 2.95
N ARG A 91 4.37 -6.70 2.92
CA ARG A 91 3.80 -7.98 3.31
C ARG A 91 3.83 -8.09 4.83
N VAL A 92 2.66 -8.10 5.44
CA VAL A 92 2.52 -8.16 6.90
C VAL A 92 2.71 -9.60 7.37
N SER A 93 3.63 -9.78 8.31
CA SER A 93 3.87 -11.05 9.01
C SER A 93 3.13 -11.10 10.35
N SER A 94 3.01 -9.96 11.02
CA SER A 94 2.28 -9.83 12.28
C SER A 94 1.71 -8.44 12.43
N ILE A 95 0.55 -8.34 13.09
CA ILE A 95 -0.11 -7.07 13.34
C ILE A 95 -0.47 -6.91 14.81
N THR A 96 -0.26 -5.70 15.33
CA THR A 96 -0.57 -5.34 16.72
C THR A 96 -1.45 -4.09 16.72
N PHE A 97 -2.59 -4.18 17.40
CA PHE A 97 -3.55 -3.09 17.50
C PHE A 97 -3.40 -2.39 18.87
N HIS A 98 -3.12 -1.08 18.86
CA HIS A 98 -2.97 -0.26 20.07
C HIS A 98 -4.19 0.64 20.25
N GLY A 99 -5.22 0.11 20.92
CA GLY A 99 -6.53 0.77 21.05
C GLY A 99 -6.54 2.06 21.87
N GLY A 100 -5.54 2.30 22.71
CA GLY A 100 -5.43 3.55 23.48
C GLY A 100 -5.11 4.77 22.61
N ASP A 101 -4.36 4.57 21.53
CA ASP A 101 -3.82 5.65 20.70
C ASP A 101 -4.39 5.66 19.27
N SER A 102 -5.30 4.73 18.94
CA SER A 102 -5.79 4.49 17.56
C SER A 102 -4.62 4.25 16.58
N VAL A 103 -3.64 3.48 17.05
CA VAL A 103 -2.41 3.13 16.31
C VAL A 103 -2.41 1.64 16.01
N VAL A 104 -1.95 1.29 14.80
CA VAL A 104 -1.71 -0.09 14.38
C VAL A 104 -0.26 -0.23 13.98
N THR A 105 0.40 -1.25 14.51
CA THR A 105 1.79 -1.58 14.17
C THR A 105 1.79 -2.88 13.40
N ALA A 106 2.22 -2.83 12.15
CA ALA A 106 2.36 -3.98 11.28
C ALA A 106 3.85 -4.28 11.06
N SER A 107 4.29 -5.48 11.45
CA SER A 107 5.65 -5.95 11.22
C SER A 107 5.67 -6.85 10.00
N GLY A 108 6.73 -6.78 9.20
CA GLY A 108 6.75 -7.46 7.91
C GLY A 108 7.94 -7.10 7.07
N THR A 109 7.86 -7.41 5.78
CA THR A 109 8.92 -7.10 4.83
C THR A 109 8.38 -6.38 3.60
N PRO A 110 9.04 -5.30 3.16
CA PRO A 110 8.75 -4.70 1.87
C PRO A 110 9.03 -5.75 0.77
N SER A 111 8.09 -5.92 -0.13
CA SER A 111 8.16 -6.89 -1.24
C SER A 111 7.87 -6.17 -2.55
N HIS A 112 8.43 -6.67 -3.66
CA HIS A 112 8.11 -6.13 -4.97
C HIS A 112 6.69 -6.56 -5.36
N PRO A 113 5.90 -5.74 -6.09
CA PRO A 113 4.56 -6.13 -6.55
C PRO A 113 4.59 -7.48 -7.26
N ASP A 114 5.54 -7.73 -8.18
CA ASP A 114 5.72 -9.01 -8.88
C ASP A 114 5.81 -10.25 -7.98
N ASP A 115 6.27 -10.11 -6.73
CA ASP A 115 6.34 -11.23 -5.76
C ASP A 115 5.01 -11.46 -5.01
N LEU A 116 4.05 -10.54 -5.16
CA LEU A 116 2.78 -10.51 -4.43
C LEU A 116 1.53 -10.70 -5.33
N ILE A 117 1.66 -10.50 -6.65
CA ILE A 117 0.61 -10.74 -7.65
C ILE A 117 0.70 -12.15 -8.24
N THR A 118 -0.42 -12.85 -8.34
CA THR A 118 -0.50 -14.15 -9.05
C THR A 118 -0.51 -13.97 -10.57
N SER A 119 -0.97 -12.81 -11.05
CA SER A 119 -1.03 -12.44 -12.46
C SER A 119 -1.27 -10.93 -12.59
N GLY A 120 -0.51 -10.28 -13.47
CA GLY A 120 -0.85 -8.96 -14.03
C GLY A 120 -1.39 -9.19 -15.43
N GLU A 121 -2.70 -9.08 -15.60
CA GLU A 121 -3.31 -9.20 -16.93
C GLU A 121 -3.31 -7.80 -17.57
N THR A 122 -2.53 -7.63 -18.63
CA THR A 122 -2.69 -6.53 -19.58
C THR A 122 -3.68 -7.00 -20.64
N GLU A 123 -4.88 -6.41 -20.67
CA GLU A 123 -5.78 -6.51 -21.84
C GLU A 123 -5.20 -5.77 -23.06
#